data_AF-A0A7W0TSZ1-F1
#
_entry.id   AF-A0A7W0TSZ1-F1
#
_cell.length_a   1.000
_cell.length_b   1.000
_cell.length_c   1.000
_cell.angle_alpha   90.00
_cell.angle_beta   90.00
_cell.angle_gamma   90.00
#
_symmetry.space_group_name_H-M   'P 1'
#
loop_
_entity.id
_entity.type
_entity.pdbx_description
1 polymer ?
#
loop_
_entity_poly.entity_id
_entity_poly.type
_entity_poly.pdbx_seq_one_letter_code
_entity_poly.pdbx_strand_id
1 'polypeptide(L)' 'MSVISRKNQVTLPVEALRAAGLEPGDDVRVQAVAPGRLELVRAEDLVAEFAGVFDATVYPKGYLDELRREWQ' A
#
# COMPACT_ATOMS: atom_id res chain seq x y z
N MET A 1 -6.34 4.26 -27.42
CA MET A 1 -6.82 2.97 -26.90
C MET A 1 -5.62 2.07 -26.65
N SER A 2 -5.57 1.39 -25.51
CA SER A 2 -4.50 0.44 -25.17
C SER A 2 -5.05 -0.99 -25.18
N VAL A 3 -4.24 -1.96 -25.60
CA VAL A 3 -4.59 -3.38 -25.62
C VAL A 3 -3.87 -4.07 -24.46
N ILE A 4 -4.56 -4.98 -23.77
CA ILE A 4 -3.94 -5.83 -22.75
C ILE A 4 -3.05 -6.85 -23.46
N SER A 5 -1.75 -6.84 -23.15
CA SER A 5 -0.79 -7.76 -23.74
C SER A 5 -0.98 -9.19 -23.20
N ARG A 6 -0.31 -10.16 -23.83
CA ARG A 6 -0.27 -11.55 -23.32
C ARG A 6 0.30 -11.70 -21.91
N LYS A 7 1.05 -10.69 -21.43
CA LYS A 7 1.59 -10.64 -20.06
C LYS A 7 0.67 -9.87 -19.10
N ASN A 8 -0.57 -9.58 -19.51
CA ASN A 8 -1.54 -8.80 -18.77
C ASN A 8 -1.08 -7.37 -18.47
N GLN A 9 -0.27 -6.79 -19.35
CA GLN A 9 0.19 -5.40 -19.23
C GLN A 9 -0.62 -4.49 -20.14
N VAL A 10 -0.87 -3.26 -19.68
CA VAL A 10 -1.49 -2.20 -20.46
C VAL A 10 -0.71 -0.92 -20.28
N THR A 11 -0.53 -0.16 -21.36
CA THR A 11 0.05 1.18 -21.27
C THR A 11 -0.99 2.15 -20.72
N LEU A 12 -0.68 2.77 -19.59
CA LEU A 12 -1.50 3.82 -18.98
C LEU A 12 -1.12 5.18 -19.60
N PRO A 13 -2.08 5.98 -20.07
CA PRO A 13 -1.81 7.33 -20.54
C PRO A 13 -1.20 8.20 -19.43
N VAL A 14 -0.17 8.98 -19.76
CA VAL A 14 0.51 9.86 -18.79
C VAL A 14 -0.45 10.86 -18.14
N GLU A 15 -1.41 11.38 -18.89
CA GLU A 15 -2.41 12.31 -18.34
C GLU A 15 -3.31 11.67 -17.29
N ALA A 16 -3.65 10.38 -17.47
CA ALA A 16 -4.45 9.64 -16.49
C ALA A 16 -3.67 9.41 -15.19
N LEU A 17 -2.37 9.08 -15.29
CA LEU A 17 -1.50 8.93 -14.11
C LEU A 17 -1.38 10.26 -13.35
N ARG A 18 -1.12 11.37 -14.06
CA ARG A 18 -1.04 12.70 -13.45
C ARG A 18 -2.35 13.12 -12.77
N ALA A 19 -3.49 12.88 -13.41
CA ALA A 19 -4.80 13.18 -12.83
C ALA A 19 -5.09 12.33 -11.58
N ALA A 20 -4.59 11.10 -11.55
CA ALA A 20 -4.66 10.21 -10.38
C ALA A 20 -3.59 10.50 -9.32
N GLY A 21 -2.67 11.44 -9.58
CA GLY A 21 -1.55 11.76 -8.69
C GLY A 21 -0.56 10.60 -8.52
N LEU A 22 -0.47 9.68 -9.49
CA LEU A 22 0.45 8.55 -9.50
C LEU A 22 1.68 8.85 -10.37
N GLU A 23 2.83 8.33 -9.97
CA GLU A 23 4.09 8.49 -10.68
C GLU A 23 4.90 7.19 -10.81
N PRO A 24 5.83 7.09 -11.78
CA PRO A 24 6.70 5.93 -11.89
C PRO A 24 7.51 5.71 -10.60
N GLY A 25 7.40 4.51 -10.03
CA GLY A 25 8.03 4.16 -8.75
C GLY A 25 7.05 4.05 -7.60
N ASP A 26 5.83 4.58 -7.74
CA ASP A 26 4.75 4.35 -6.76
C ASP A 26 4.44 2.85 -6.64
N ASP A 27 4.31 2.38 -5.39
CA ASP A 27 3.70 1.09 -5.11
C ASP A 27 2.17 1.22 -5.20
N VAL A 28 1.53 0.28 -5.89
CA VAL A 28 0.12 0.39 -6.27
C VAL A 28 -0.57 -0.97 -6.17
N ARG A 29 -1.84 -0.94 -5.74
CA ARG A 29 -2.74 -2.10 -5.77
C ARG A 29 -3.76 -1.96 -6.89
N VAL A 30 -4.04 -3.07 -7.56
CA VAL A 30 -5.10 -3.17 -8.56
C VAL A 30 -6.23 -4.03 -8.01
N GLN A 31 -7.46 -3.52 -8.03
CA GLN A 31 -8.64 -4.24 -7.58
C GLN A 31 -9.77 -4.21 -8.61
N ALA A 32 -10.56 -5.29 -8.68
CA ALA A 32 -11.76 -5.32 -9.49
C ALA A 32 -12.93 -4.70 -8.72
N VAL A 33 -13.55 -3.67 -9.30
CA VAL A 33 -14.68 -2.95 -8.68
C VAL A 33 -16.02 -3.28 -9.35
N ALA A 34 -15.98 -3.79 -10.59
CA ALA A 34 -17.13 -4.32 -11.33
C ALA A 34 -16.65 -5.17 -12.52
N PRO A 35 -17.53 -5.94 -13.20
CA PRO A 35 -17.18 -6.64 -14.43
C PRO A 35 -16.58 -5.70 -15.47
N GLY A 36 -15.36 -5.99 -15.92
CA GLY A 36 -14.63 -5.16 -16.89
C GLY A 36 -14.08 -3.84 -16.35
N ARG A 37 -14.11 -3.61 -15.03
CA ARG A 37 -13.60 -2.39 -14.39
C ARG A 37 -12.60 -2.71 -13.29
N LEU A 38 -11.41 -2.16 -13.45
CA LEU A 38 -10.33 -2.20 -12.46
C LEU A 38 -10.10 -0.79 -11.92
N GLU A 39 -9.73 -0.72 -10.65
CA GLU A 39 -9.23 0.48 -9.99
C GLU A 39 -7.75 0.28 -9.64
N LEU A 40 -6.95 1.32 -9.83
CA LEU A 40 -5.55 1.38 -9.44
C LEU A 40 -5.42 2.41 -8.32
N VAL A 41 -5.01 1.96 -7.15
CA VAL A 41 -4.85 2.80 -5.95
C VAL A 41 -3.41 2.74 -5.46
N ARG A 42 -2.91 3.85 -4.90
CA ARG A 42 -1.61 3.84 -4.21
C ARG A 42 -1.68 2.83 -3.07
N ALA A 43 -0.67 1.99 -2.94
CA ALA A 43 -0.53 1.15 -1.77
C ALA A 43 -0.19 2.07 -0.59
N GLU A 44 -1.07 2.13 0.41
CA GLU A 44 -0.77 2.85 1.65
C GLU A 44 0.49 2.27 2.27
N ASP A 45 1.40 3.15 2.68
CA ASP A 45 2.52 2.78 3.55
C ASP A 45 1.93 2.50 4.93
N LEU A 46 1.44 1.26 5.10
CA LEU A 46 0.85 0.79 6.35
C LEU A 46 1.82 0.96 7.53
N VAL A 47 3.12 0.96 7.28
CA VAL A 47 4.10 1.25 8.33
C VAL A 47 4.02 2.73 8.70
N ALA A 48 4.08 3.65 7.74
CA ALA A 48 3.93 5.08 8.04
C ALA A 48 2.57 5.43 8.66
N GLU A 49 1.50 4.75 8.26
CA GLU A 49 0.15 4.98 8.80
C GLU A 49 -0.01 4.46 10.22
N PHE A 50 0.45 3.23 10.50
CA PHE A 50 0.20 2.56 11.78
C PHE A 50 1.38 2.61 12.76
N ALA A 51 2.57 3.03 12.33
CA ALA A 51 3.71 3.17 13.23
C ALA A 51 3.40 4.19 14.34
N GLY A 52 3.53 3.74 15.58
CA GLY A 52 3.31 4.58 16.75
C GLY A 52 1.84 4.77 17.15
N VAL A 53 0.88 4.10 16.49
CA VAL A 53 -0.54 4.16 16.87
C VAL A 53 -0.80 3.47 18.23
N PHE A 54 0.05 2.52 18.62
CA PHE A 54 -0.02 1.87 19.93
C PHE A 54 0.76 2.66 20.99
N ASP A 55 0.05 3.08 22.04
CA ASP A 55 0.57 3.88 23.14
C ASP A 55 0.77 3.06 24.42
N ALA A 56 0.93 3.74 25.56
CA ALA A 56 1.12 3.13 26.88
C ALA A 56 -0.05 2.24 27.34
N THR A 57 -1.23 2.34 26.70
CA THR A 57 -2.37 1.44 26.93
C THR A 57 -2.10 0.04 26.37
N VAL A 58 -1.40 -0.03 25.23
CA VAL A 58 -1.05 -1.29 24.55
C VAL A 58 0.31 -1.79 25.01
N TYR A 59 1.28 -0.89 25.17
CA TYR A 59 2.63 -1.18 25.62
C TYR A 59 2.96 -0.39 26.88
N PRO A 60 2.57 -0.89 28.07
CA PRO A 60 2.92 -0.27 29.33
C PRO A 60 4.42 -0.09 29.50
N LYS A 61 4.82 0.87 30.34
CA LYS A 61 6.24 1.14 30.63
C LYS A 61 6.96 -0.16 31.05
N GLY A 62 8.03 -0.50 30.34
CA GLY A 62 8.86 -1.68 30.62
C GLY A 62 8.42 -2.96 29.91
N TYR A 63 7.22 -3.01 29.33
CA TYR A 63 6.67 -4.20 28.66
C TYR A 63 7.58 -4.73 27.55
N LEU A 64 8.07 -3.86 26.66
CA LEU A 64 8.93 -4.28 25.54
C LEU A 64 10.32 -4.76 26.00
N ASP A 65 10.82 -4.22 27.12
CA ASP A 65 12.10 -4.64 27.70
C ASP A 65 11.97 -6.00 28.39
N GLU A 66 10.84 -6.29 29.01
CA GLU A 66 10.48 -7.62 29.53
C GLU A 66 10.38 -8.63 28.39
N LEU A 67 9.57 -8.34 27.37
CA LEU A 67 9.40 -9.21 26.21
C LEU A 67 10.74 -9.55 25.53
N ARG A 68 11.64 -8.57 25.39
CA ARG A 68 12.97 -8.79 24.80
C ARG A 68 13.85 -9.72 25.61
N ARG A 69 13.72 -9.71 26.93
CA ARG A 69 14.49 -10.58 27.83
C ARG A 69 14.02 -12.02 27.79
N GLU A 70 12.78 -12.29 27.40
CA GLU A 70 12.23 -13.65 27.29
C GLU A 70 12.80 -14.47 26.12
N TRP A 71 13.40 -13.81 25.13
CA TRP A 71 13.92 -14.45 23.91
C TRP A 71 15.44 -14.61 23.92
N GLN A 72 16.07 -14.43 25.09
CA GLN A 72 17.49 -14.72 25.36
C GLN A 72 17.62 -15.98 26.21
#